data_AF-A0A838AID4-F1
#
_entry.id   AF-A0A838AID4-F1
#
_cell.length_a   1.000
_cell.length_b   1.000
_cell.length_c   1.000
_cell.angle_alpha   90.00
_cell.angle_beta   90.00
_cell.angle_gamma   90.00
#
_symmetry.space_group_name_H-M   'P 1'
#
loop_
_entity.id
_entity.type
_entity.pdbx_description
1 polymer ?
#
loop_
_entity_poly.entity_id
_entity_poly.type
_entity_poly.pdbx_seq_one_letter_code
_entity_poly.pdbx_strand_id
1 'polypeptide(L)' 'MTNEKKIKIMCKWCNVYETCHIVSQEITDHHGNYGIDSVMMAKVKIHKHFKGNNYCKGSDRTITAPLDKTLKDNEKHKE' A
#
# COMPACT_ATOMS: atom_id res chain seq x y z
N MET A 1 -0.49 4.28 21.96
CA MET A 1 -0.93 3.01 21.33
C MET A 1 -1.11 3.25 19.85
N THR A 2 -0.03 3.14 19.09
CA THR A 2 -0.04 3.39 17.64
C THR A 2 -0.74 2.21 17.00
N ASN A 3 -2.02 2.37 16.64
CA ASN A 3 -2.73 1.40 15.81
C ASN A 3 -1.95 1.28 14.51
N GLU A 4 -1.04 0.31 14.43
CA GLU A 4 -0.31 -0.02 13.22
C GLU A 4 -1.35 -0.40 12.18
N LYS A 5 -1.70 0.52 11.28
CA LYS A 5 -2.60 0.23 10.16
C LYS A 5 -1.86 -0.75 9.25
N LYS A 6 -2.02 -2.04 9.53
CA LYS A 6 -1.52 -3.15 8.73
C LYS A 6 -2.43 -3.31 7.51
N ILE A 7 -1.82 -3.45 6.34
CA ILE A 7 -2.52 -3.55 5.08
C ILE A 7 -1.93 -4.69 4.26
N LYS A 8 -2.78 -5.56 3.68
CA LYS A 8 -2.31 -6.57 2.74
C LYS A 8 -2.16 -5.93 1.37
N ILE A 9 -0.99 -6.08 0.75
CA ILE A 9 -0.72 -5.61 -0.61
C ILE A 9 -0.25 -6.79 -1.45
N MET A 10 -0.83 -6.94 -2.64
CA MET A 10 -0.36 -7.93 -3.60
C MET A 10 0.99 -7.50 -4.15
N CYS A 11 2.02 -8.31 -3.91
CA CYS A 11 3.26 -8.19 -4.62
C CYS A 11 3.11 -8.77 -6.03
N LYS A 12 3.07 -7.91 -7.06
CA LYS A 12 2.94 -8.35 -8.47
C LYS A 12 4.05 -9.27 -8.97
N TRP A 13 5.24 -9.23 -8.36
CA TRP A 13 6.35 -10.11 -8.76
C TRP A 13 6.18 -11.52 -8.17
N CYS A 14 5.68 -11.57 -6.94
CA CYS A 14 5.53 -12.78 -6.17
C CYS A 14 4.12 -13.40 -6.30
N ASN A 15 3.12 -12.64 -6.80
CA ASN A 15 1.69 -12.99 -6.87
C ASN A 15 1.09 -13.43 -5.52
N VAL A 16 1.63 -12.88 -4.42
CA VAL A 16 1.19 -13.16 -3.05
C VAL A 16 0.84 -11.85 -2.36
N TYR A 17 -0.08 -11.93 -1.39
CA TYR A 17 -0.44 -10.80 -0.55
C TYR A 17 0.49 -10.76 0.66
N GLU A 18 1.21 -9.65 0.79
CA GLU A 18 2.15 -9.42 1.89
C GLU A 18 1.57 -8.42 2.89
N THR A 19 1.75 -8.70 4.18
CA THR A 19 1.34 -7.78 5.23
C THR A 19 2.34 -6.63 5.31
N CYS A 20 1.86 -5.42 5.03
CA CYS A 20 2.63 -4.19 4.95
C CYS A 20 2.14 -3.18 6.00
N HIS A 21 2.91 -2.12 6.23
CA HIS A 21 2.60 -1.11 7.24
C HIS A 21 2.47 0.27 6.62
N ILE A 22 1.41 1.00 6.97
CA ILE A 22 1.30 2.40 6.62
C ILE A 22 2.24 3.21 7.54
N VAL A 23 3.22 3.87 6.93
CA VAL A 23 4.22 4.68 7.63
C VAL A 23 3.76 6.13 7.76
N SER A 24 3.07 6.66 6.75
CA SER A 24 2.54 8.02 6.76
C SER A 24 1.32 8.14 5.86
N GLN A 25 0.50 9.17 6.09
CA GLN A 25 -0.65 9.52 5.27
C GLN A 25 -0.52 11.00 4.90
N GLU A 26 -0.68 11.31 3.62
CA GLU A 26 -0.53 12.66 3.07
C GLU A 26 -1.74 12.95 2.19
N ILE A 27 -2.28 14.16 2.26
CA ILE A 27 -3.35 14.61 1.36
C ILE A 27 -2.66 15.21 0.13
N THR A 28 -3.08 14.80 -1.06
CA THR A 28 -2.59 15.36 -2.32
C THR A 28 -3.76 15.92 -3.09
N ASP A 29 -3.69 17.20 -3.40
CA ASP A 29 -4.68 17.88 -4.22
C ASP A 29 -4.39 17.64 -5.71
N HIS A 30 -5.35 17.03 -6.40
CA HIS A 30 -5.33 16.85 -7.83
C HIS A 30 -6.13 17.97 -8.48
N HIS A 31 -5.44 18.91 -9.13
CA HIS A 31 -6.07 20.01 -9.84
C HIS A 31 -6.50 19.53 -11.22
N GLY A 32 -7.77 19.12 -11.33
CA GLY A 32 -8.39 18.73 -12.59
C GLY A 32 -9.09 19.89 -13.29
N ASN A 33 -9.52 19.66 -14.54
CA ASN A 33 -10.24 20.65 -15.34
C ASN A 33 -11.62 21.02 -14.77
N TYR A 34 -12.15 20.24 -13.83
CA TYR A 34 -13.47 20.42 -13.20
C TYR A 34 -13.38 20.78 -11.70
N GLY A 35 -12.19 21.07 -11.17
CA GLY A 35 -11.98 21.44 -9.76
C GLY A 35 -10.79 20.75 -9.10
N ILE A 36 -10.65 20.95 -7.79
CA ILE A 36 -9.62 20.35 -6.94
C ILE A 36 -10.21 19.11 -6.27
N ASP A 37 -9.64 17.94 -6.55
CA ASP A 37 -9.98 16.69 -5.86
C ASP A 37 -8.87 16.34 -4.87
N SER A 38 -9.19 16.33 -3.57
CA SER A 38 -8.22 15.99 -2.51
C SER A 38 -8.20 14.48 -2.29
N VAL A 39 -7.12 13.82 -2.70
CA VAL A 39 -6.94 12.38 -2.53
C VAL A 39 -6.02 12.08 -1.35
N MET A 40 -6.49 11.27 -0.41
CA MET A 40 -5.64 10.78 0.68
C MET A 40 -4.71 9.69 0.18
N MET A 41 -3.42 9.98 0.16
CA MET A 41 -2.34 9.06 -0.19
C MET A 41 -1.74 8.44 1.09
N ALA A 42 -1.36 7.16 1.02
CA ALA A 42 -0.69 6.44 2.08
C ALA A 42 0.70 6.01 1.61
N LYS A 43 1.72 6.35 2.40
CA LYS A 43 3.07 5.79 2.27
C LYS A 43 3.09 4.45 2.98
N VAL A 44 3.19 3.37 2.21
CA VAL A 44 3.18 2.00 2.70
C VAL A 44 4.57 1.40 2.59
N LYS A 45 5.12 0.92 3.70
CA LYS A 45 6.36 0.14 3.73
C LYS A 45 6.06 -1.33 3.54
N ILE A 46 6.64 -1.88 2.48
CA ILE A 46 6.64 -3.30 2.14
C ILE A 46 7.88 -3.93 2.75
N HIS A 47 7.70 -4.95 3.57
CA HIS A 47 8.81 -5.65 4.22
C HIS A 47 9.53 -6.61 3.26
N LYS A 48 10.70 -7.10 3.70
CA LYS A 48 11.44 -8.17 3.02
C LYS A 48 10.58 -9.42 2.94
N HIS A 49 10.37 -9.92 1.72
CA HIS A 49 9.68 -11.17 1.45
C HIS A 49 10.38 -11.89 0.29
N PHE A 50 10.14 -13.19 0.18
CA PHE A 50 10.87 -14.10 -0.70
C PHE A 50 9.95 -14.75 -1.72
N LYS A 51 10.49 -15.09 -2.89
CA LYS A 51 9.85 -15.95 -3.88
C LYS A 51 10.65 -17.24 -4.00
N GLY A 52 10.19 -18.30 -3.33
CA GLY A 52 11.01 -19.50 -3.15
C GLY A 52 12.31 -19.14 -2.41
N ASN A 53 13.46 -19.46 -2.99
CA ASN A 53 14.77 -19.19 -2.39
C ASN A 53 15.35 -17.80 -2.70
N ASN A 54 14.68 -16.98 -3.51
CA ASN A 54 15.19 -15.68 -3.94
C ASN A 54 14.47 -14.52 -3.24
N TYR A 55 15.19 -13.43 -2.95
CA TYR A 55 14.58 -12.19 -2.49
C TYR A 55 13.61 -11.65 -3.54
N CYS A 56 12.41 -11.26 -3.11
CA CYS A 56 11.46 -10.65 -4.03
C CYS A 56 12.00 -9.30 -4.48
N LYS A 57 12.08 -9.06 -5.79
CA LYS A 57 12.47 -7.75 -6.33
C LYS A 57 11.61 -6.64 -5.74
N GLY A 58 10.33 -6.96 -5.51
CA GLY A 58 9.27 -6.15 -4.91
C GLY A 58 9.45 -5.76 -3.44
N SER A 59 10.43 -6.31 -2.74
CA SER A 59 10.53 -6.23 -1.29
C SER A 59 11.32 -5.03 -0.77
N ASP A 60 11.22 -4.77 0.54
CA ASP A 60 11.94 -3.72 1.30
C ASP A 60 11.88 -2.33 0.69
N ARG A 61 10.67 -1.89 0.31
CA ARG A 61 10.45 -0.60 -0.35
C ARG A 61 9.28 0.15 0.26
N THR A 62 9.30 1.46 0.12
CA THR A 62 8.15 2.31 0.44
C THR A 62 7.46 2.69 -0.86
N ILE A 63 6.16 2.50 -0.93
CA ILE A 63 5.31 2.93 -2.04
C ILE A 63 4.30 3.96 -1.57
N THR A 64 3.86 4.83 -2.46
CA THR A 64 2.73 5.72 -2.21
C THR A 64 1.53 5.22 -3.00
N ALA A 65 0.41 4.99 -2.32
CA ALA A 65 -0.82 4.52 -2.95
C ALA A 65 -2.04 5.25 -2.36
N PRO A 66 -3.13 5.44 -3.14
CA PRO A 66 -4.36 6.03 -2.62
C PRO A 66 -4.92 5.16 -1.48
N LEU A 67 -5.12 5.76 -0.31
CA LEU A 67 -5.51 5.04 0.90
C LEU A 67 -6.85 4.34 0.72
N ASP A 68 -7.86 5.07 0.24
CA ASP A 68 -9.23 4.56 0.09
C ASP A 68 -9.30 3.32 -0.80
N LYS A 69 -8.60 3.37 -1.95
CA LYS A 69 -8.49 2.22 -2.86
C LYS A 69 -7.76 1.05 -2.22
N THR A 70 -6.67 1.31 -1.51
CA THR A 70 -5.86 0.25 -0.90
C THR A 70 -6.61 -0.44 0.25
N LEU A 71 -7.40 0.32 1.02
CA LEU A 71 -8.26 -0.24 2.07
C LEU A 71 -9.38 -1.10 1.50
N LYS A 72 -10.10 -0.61 0.48
CA LYS A 72 -11.15 -1.37 -0.21
C LYS A 72 -10.64 -2.67 -0.83
N ASP A 73 -9.43 -2.66 -1.39
CA ASP A 73 -8.79 -3.85 -1.93
C ASP A 73 -8.43 -4.84 -0.81
N ASN A 74 -7.83 -4.35 0.28
CA ASN A 74 -7.49 -5.16 1.44
C ASN A 74 -8.74 -5.83 2.08
N GLU A 75 -9.87 -5.14 2.15
CA GLU A 75 -11.13 -5.72 2.66
C GLU A 75 -11.63 -6.89 1.81
N LYS A 76 -11.43 -6.86 0.49
CA LYS A 76 -11.77 -7.98 -0.40
C LYS A 76 -10.87 -9.20 -0.23
N HIS A 77 -9.69 -9.01 0.36
CA HIS A 77 -8.66 -10.03 0.57
C HIS A 77 -8.38 -10.29 2.06
N LYS A 78 -9.31 -9.90 2.94
CA LYS A 78 -9.37 -10.34 4.34
C LYS A 78 -10.01 -11.72 4.42
N GLU A 79 -9.22 -12.73 4.10
CA GLU A 79 -9.39 -14.09 4.59
C GLU A 79 -8.84 -14.20 6.02
#